data_AF-A0A140FWJ3-F1
#
_entry.id   AF-A0A140FWJ3-F1
#
_cell.length_a   1.000
_cell.length_b   1.000
_cell.length_c   1.000
_cell.angle_alpha   90.00
_cell.angle_beta   90.00
_cell.angle_gamma   90.00
#
_symmetry.space_group_name_H-M   'P 1'
#
loop_
_entity.id
_entity.type
_entity.pdbx_description
1 polymer ?
#
loop_
_entity_poly.entity_id
_entity_poly.type
_entity_poly.pdbx_seq_one_letter_code
_entity_poly.pdbx_strand_id
1 'polypeptide(L)' 'MDGRRFFLGAGISDVDGLIATAYDLAWFWKSDPEQVMGRTLDVIMEATAQSQRIAETLRGEDG' A
#
# COMPACT_ATOMS: atom_id res chain seq x y z
N MET A 1 1.76 -21.95 16.28
CA MET A 1 1.08 -21.24 15.19
C MET A 1 1.01 -19.75 15.57
N ASP A 2 1.95 -18.95 15.10
CA ASP A 2 1.93 -17.50 15.38
C ASP A 2 2.52 -16.72 14.19
N GLY A 3 1.82 -16.76 13.06
CA GLY A 3 2.19 -16.07 11.82
C GLY A 3 1.49 -14.71 11.63
N ARG A 4 0.87 -14.17 12.69
CA ARG A 4 -0.07 -13.03 12.60
C ARG A 4 0.53 -11.65 12.90
N ARG A 5 1.86 -11.52 13.00
CA ARG A 5 2.49 -10.29 13.54
C ARG A 5 3.36 -9.47 12.57
N PHE A 6 3.41 -9.80 11.28
CA PHE A 6 4.13 -8.97 10.31
C PHE A 6 3.26 -7.86 9.68
N PHE A 7 1.96 -8.11 9.47
CA PHE A 7 1.08 -7.18 8.75
C PHE A 7 0.43 -6.08 9.62
N LEU A 8 0.43 -6.25 10.95
CA LEU A 8 -0.22 -5.32 11.88
C LEU A 8 0.44 -3.93 11.96
N GLY A 9 1.70 -3.80 11.56
CA GLY A 9 2.41 -2.51 11.55
C GLY A 9 2.01 -1.57 10.40
N ALA A 10 1.40 -2.11 9.34
CA ALA A 10 1.00 -1.34 8.15
C ALA A 10 -0.53 -1.24 7.96
N GLY A 11 -1.33 -1.76 8.91
CA GLY A 11 -2.79 -1.68 8.88
C GLY A 11 -3.51 -2.72 8.02
N ILE A 12 -2.81 -3.73 7.49
CA ILE A 12 -3.40 -4.81 6.69
C ILE A 12 -3.60 -6.05 7.58
N SER A 13 -4.83 -6.50 7.78
CA SER A 13 -5.14 -7.64 8.67
C SER A 13 -5.42 -8.95 7.94
N ASP A 14 -5.67 -8.89 6.64
CA ASP A 14 -6.18 -9.99 5.82
C ASP A 14 -5.82 -9.80 4.34
N VAL A 15 -6.06 -10.86 3.55
CA VAL A 15 -5.75 -10.90 2.12
C VAL A 15 -6.57 -9.87 1.34
N ASP A 16 -7.82 -9.64 1.74
CA ASP A 16 -8.70 -8.67 1.05
C ASP A 16 -8.17 -7.24 1.23
N GLY A 17 -7.68 -6.89 2.42
CA GLY A 17 -7.01 -5.63 2.70
C GLY A 17 -5.70 -5.45 1.91
N LEU A 18 -4.96 -6.53 1.69
CA LEU A 18 -3.76 -6.49 0.84
C LEU A 18 -4.12 -6.24 -0.63
N ILE A 19 -5.15 -6.93 -1.14
CA ILE A 19 -5.63 -6.74 -2.50
C ILE A 19 -6.11 -5.29 -2.67
N ALA A 20 -6.95 -4.79 -1.77
CA ALA A 20 -7.40 -3.40 -1.78
C ALA A 20 -6.24 -2.41 -1.82
N THR A 21 -5.22 -2.62 -0.97
CA THR A 21 -4.01 -1.78 -0.95
C THR A 21 -3.26 -1.80 -2.29
N ALA A 22 -3.14 -2.96 -2.94
CA ALA A 22 -2.50 -3.06 -4.25
C ALA A 22 -3.28 -2.30 -5.35
N TYR A 23 -4.61 -2.33 -5.31
CA TYR A 23 -5.46 -1.57 -6.22
C TYR A 23 -5.39 -0.07 -5.96
N ASP A 24 -5.39 0.36 -4.70
CA ASP A 24 -5.25 1.77 -4.33
C ASP A 24 -3.89 2.32 -4.78
N LEU A 25 -2.82 1.54 -4.59
CA LEU A 25 -1.49 1.85 -5.09
C LEU A 25 -1.46 1.96 -6.61
N ALA A 26 -2.05 1.00 -7.31
CA ALA A 26 -2.13 1.03 -8.77
C ALA A 26 -2.86 2.28 -9.25
N TRP A 27 -3.97 2.64 -8.61
CA TRP A 27 -4.69 3.87 -8.91
C TRP A 27 -3.85 5.12 -8.63
N PHE A 28 -3.21 5.22 -7.46
CA PHE A 28 -2.40 6.36 -7.06
C PHE A 28 -1.23 6.60 -8.02
N TRP A 29 -0.55 5.53 -8.42
CA TRP A 29 0.59 5.57 -9.34
C TRP A 29 0.19 5.47 -10.82
N LYS A 30 -1.12 5.48 -11.15
CA LYS A 30 -1.65 5.33 -12.51
C LYS A 30 -1.06 4.12 -13.25
N SER A 31 -0.91 3.02 -12.52
CA SER A 31 -0.32 1.76 -12.94
C SER A 31 -1.38 0.65 -13.00
N ASP A 32 -1.01 -0.50 -13.55
CA ASP A 32 -1.89 -1.67 -13.65
C ASP A 32 -1.95 -2.43 -12.30
N PRO A 33 -3.15 -2.70 -11.74
CA PRO A 33 -3.32 -3.50 -10.52
C PRO A 33 -2.67 -4.87 -10.57
N GLU A 34 -2.71 -5.58 -11.71
CA GLU A 34 -2.10 -6.91 -11.83
C GLU A 34 -0.57 -6.83 -11.69
N GLN A 35 0.04 -5.75 -12.17
CA GLN A 35 1.48 -5.52 -12.00
C GLN A 35 1.86 -5.21 -10.56
N VAL A 36 1.01 -4.52 -9.81
CA VAL A 36 1.24 -4.22 -8.39
C VAL A 36 1.03 -5.48 -7.55
N MET A 37 -0.01 -6.26 -7.84
CA MET A 37 -0.27 -7.55 -7.17
C MET A 37 0.83 -8.59 -7.42
N GLY A 38 1.54 -8.50 -8.56
CA GLY A 38 2.69 -9.35 -8.84
C GLY A 38 3.97 -8.98 -8.06
N ARG A 39 3.97 -7.90 -7.29
CA ARG A 39 5.12 -7.46 -6.49
C ARG A 39 5.21 -8.21 -5.17
N THR A 40 6.42 -8.24 -4.62
CA THR A 40 6.65 -8.77 -3.28
C THR A 40 6.04 -7.87 -2.23
N LEU A 41 5.69 -8.46 -1.08
CA LEU A 41 5.00 -7.75 0.02
C LEU A 41 5.79 -6.54 0.53
N ASP A 42 7.11 -6.65 0.61
CA ASP A 42 8.01 -5.56 1.02
C ASP A 42 7.89 -4.35 0.09
N VAL A 43 7.85 -4.58 -1.22
CA VAL A 43 7.69 -3.52 -2.23
C VAL A 43 6.33 -2.85 -2.13
N ILE A 44 5.26 -3.63 -1.91
CA ILE A 44 3.91 -3.09 -1.72
C ILE A 44 3.86 -2.20 -0.48
N MET A 45 4.42 -2.67 0.65
CA MET A 45 4.45 -1.92 1.90
C MET A 45 5.26 -0.62 1.78
N GLU A 46 6.44 -0.67 1.14
CA GLU A 46 7.26 0.52 0.91
C GLU A 46 6.53 1.53 0.01
N ALA A 47 5.91 1.05 -1.06
CA ALA A 47 5.14 1.91 -1.96
C ALA A 47 3.96 2.58 -1.23
N THR A 48 3.26 1.87 -0.33
CA THR A 48 2.20 2.45 0.50
C THR A 48 2.73 3.58 1.37
N ALA A 49 3.85 3.39 2.06
CA ALA A 49 4.45 4.41 2.91
C ALA A 49 4.86 5.67 2.11
N GLN A 50 5.46 5.48 0.92
CA GLN A 50 5.80 6.61 0.05
C GLN A 50 4.56 7.35 -0.47
N SER A 51 3.50 6.60 -0.82
CA SER A 51 2.25 7.18 -1.32
C SER A 51 1.58 8.05 -0.25
N GLN A 52 1.56 7.59 1.00
CA GLN A 52 1.07 8.36 2.15
C GLN A 52 1.86 9.66 2.35
N ARG A 53 3.20 9.58 2.36
CA ARG A 53 4.07 10.77 2.50
C ARG A 53 3.84 11.81 1.41
N ILE A 54 3.65 11.36 0.16
CA ILE A 54 3.37 12.24 -0.98
C ILE A 54 1.98 12.86 -0.84
N ALA A 55 0.96 12.06 -0.49
CA ALA A 55 -0.39 12.56 -0.30
C ALA A 55 -0.49 13.61 0.82
N GLU A 56 0.26 13.44 1.91
CA GLU A 56 0.37 14.42 3.00
C GLU A 56 1.07 15.70 2.53
N THR A 57 2.14 15.57 1.74
CA THR A 57 2.86 16.71 1.17
C THR A 57 1.96 17.53 0.25
N LEU A 58 1.26 16.87 -0.68
CA LEU A 58 0.32 17.51 -1.61
C LEU A 58 -0.83 18.21 -0.85
N ARG A 59 -1.37 17.57 0.20
CA ARG A 59 -2.41 18.18 1.03
C ARG A 59 -1.89 19.43 1.77
N GLY A 60 -0.62 19.46 2.16
CA GLY A 60 0.00 20.61 2.82
C GLY A 60 0.31 21.78 1.88
N GLU A 61 0.42 21.54 0.57
CA GLU A 61 0.65 22.58 -0.45
C GLU A 61 -0.64 23.27 -0.91
N ASP A 62 -1.81 22.64 -0.72
CA ASP A 62 -3.14 23.19 -1.02
C ASP A 62 -3.78 23.98 0.16
N GLY A 63 -3.02 24.20 1.25
CA GLY A 63 -3.48 24.83 2.50
C GLY A 63 -3.06 26.29 2.70
#